data_AF-A0AAF0RMI5-F1
#
_entry.id   AF-A0AAF0RMI5-F1
#
_cell.length_a   1.000
_cell.length_b   1.000
_cell.length_c   1.000
_cell.angle_alpha   90.00
_cell.angle_beta   90.00
_cell.angle_gamma   90.00
#
_symmetry.space_group_name_H-M   'P 1'
#
loop_
_entity.id
_entity.type
_entity.pdbx_description
1 polymer ?
#
loop_
_entity_poly.entity_id
_entity_poly.type
_entity_poly.pdbx_seq_one_letter_code
_entity_poly.pdbx_strand_id
1 'polypeptide(L)'
;MRNHNRSADSAKPDVSKVDFEALPAKQSLIVDILTARHRLGEPFWPIEVTLDKTLDALLRLGVVEVWTYTSEHHRVMLTDAAKKRLIDGVKYTSPLERELAEARADVAALKRSLKLLRHTDTAG
;
A
#
# COMPACT_ATOMS: atom_id res chain seq x y z
N MET A 1 -29.39 19.22 6.13
CA MET A 1 -28.41 20.30 5.92
C MET A 1 -27.40 19.83 4.88
N ARG A 2 -27.48 20.38 3.66
CA ARG A 2 -26.51 20.15 2.58
C ARG A 2 -25.49 21.29 2.66
N ASN A 3 -24.22 20.98 2.91
CA ASN A 3 -23.15 21.96 2.75
C ASN A 3 -22.51 21.80 1.37
N HIS A 4 -22.48 22.92 0.67
CA HIS A 4 -22.04 23.10 -0.70
C HIS A 4 -20.50 23.10 -0.84
N ASN A 5 -20.07 22.60 -1.99
CA ASN A 5 -18.98 23.09 -2.84
C ASN A 5 -17.72 23.62 -2.15
N ARG A 6 -16.65 22.82 -2.26
CA ARG A 6 -15.34 23.36 -2.61
C ARG A 6 -15.08 23.01 -4.08
N SER A 7 -15.52 23.89 -4.98
CA SER A 7 -15.04 23.90 -6.36
C SER A 7 -13.60 24.41 -6.34
N ALA A 8 -12.65 23.47 -6.38
CA ALA A 8 -11.36 23.72 -6.99
C ALA A 8 -11.30 22.78 -8.19
N ASP A 9 -11.17 23.37 -9.37
CA ASP A 9 -10.79 22.69 -10.62
C ASP A 9 -9.32 22.25 -10.55
N SER A 10 -8.97 21.59 -9.45
CA SER A 10 -7.72 20.88 -9.27
C SER A 10 -7.92 19.54 -9.95
N ALA A 11 -7.15 19.32 -11.02
CA ALA A 11 -7.08 18.05 -11.75
C ALA A 11 -7.29 16.88 -10.77
N LYS A 12 -8.33 16.07 -11.00
CA LYS A 12 -8.61 14.90 -10.16
C LYS A 12 -7.30 14.12 -9.99
N PRO A 13 -6.88 13.82 -8.75
CA PRO A 13 -5.64 13.11 -8.55
C PRO A 13 -5.69 11.79 -9.32
N ASP A 14 -4.73 11.63 -10.22
CA ASP A 14 -4.65 10.48 -11.12
C ASP A 14 -3.92 9.35 -10.42
N VAL A 15 -4.70 8.50 -9.75
CA VAL A 15 -4.18 7.34 -9.03
C VAL A 15 -3.40 6.40 -9.95
N SER A 16 -3.59 6.43 -11.28
CA SER A 16 -2.84 5.56 -12.21
C SER A 16 -1.34 5.85 -12.24
N LYS A 17 -0.93 7.07 -11.85
CA LYS A 17 0.48 7.51 -11.81
C LYS A 17 1.16 7.26 -10.47
N VAL A 18 0.41 6.78 -9.46
CA VAL A 18 0.97 6.49 -8.13
C VAL A 18 1.81 5.22 -8.21
N ASP A 19 3.08 5.31 -7.86
CA ASP A 19 3.88 4.13 -7.60
C ASP A 19 3.69 3.72 -6.13
N PHE A 20 2.92 2.65 -5.90
CA PHE A 20 2.63 2.15 -4.56
C PHE A 20 3.87 1.55 -3.88
N GLU A 21 4.87 1.13 -4.65
CA GLU A 21 6.12 0.56 -4.15
C GLU A 21 7.08 1.64 -3.64
N ALA A 22 6.98 2.85 -4.20
CA ALA A 22 7.81 3.99 -3.83
C ALA A 22 7.18 4.88 -2.73
N LEU A 23 6.07 4.46 -2.12
CA LEU A 23 5.45 5.21 -1.05
C LEU A 23 6.34 5.28 0.20
N PRO A 24 6.41 6.43 0.89
CA PRO A 24 7.04 6.51 2.20
C PRO A 24 6.45 5.47 3.17
N ALA A 25 7.27 4.90 4.05
CA ALA A 25 6.90 3.77 4.91
C ALA A 25 5.56 3.93 5.64
N LYS A 26 5.29 5.11 6.21
CA LYS A 26 4.02 5.38 6.91
C LYS A 26 2.80 5.40 5.97
N GLN A 27 2.98 5.93 4.76
CA GLN A 27 1.91 5.95 3.74
C GLN A 27 1.63 4.54 3.25
N SER A 28 2.68 3.77 2.97
CA SER A 28 2.58 2.36 2.58
C SER A 28 1.82 1.54 3.63
N LEU A 29 2.18 1.69 4.91
CA LEU A 29 1.52 0.96 6.01
C LEU A 29 0.03 1.30 6.15
N ILE A 30 -0.38 2.56 5.95
CA ILE A 30 -1.80 2.93 5.93
C ILE A 30 -2.51 2.24 4.75
N VAL A 31 -1.92 2.26 3.56
CA VAL A 31 -2.48 1.60 2.37
C VAL A 31 -2.61 0.09 2.58
N ASP A 32 -1.61 -0.55 3.17
CA ASP A 32 -1.63 -1.96 3.52
C ASP A 32 -2.76 -2.32 4.48
N ILE A 33 -2.89 -1.56 5.57
CA ILE A 33 -3.97 -1.78 6.55
C ILE A 33 -5.33 -1.64 5.88
N LEU A 34 -5.54 -0.57 5.10
CA LEU A 34 -6.82 -0.35 4.42
C LEU A 34 -7.11 -1.45 3.39
N THR A 35 -6.10 -1.93 2.67
CA THR A 35 -6.23 -3.02 1.70
C THR A 35 -6.60 -4.32 2.40
N ALA A 36 -5.89 -4.67 3.48
CA ALA A 36 -6.16 -5.87 4.27
C ALA A 36 -7.58 -5.83 4.86
N ARG A 37 -8.00 -4.70 5.42
CA ARG A 37 -9.34 -4.50 6.00
C ARG A 37 -10.45 -4.59 4.96
N HIS A 38 -10.25 -3.99 3.79
CA HIS A 38 -11.21 -4.10 2.69
C HIS A 38 -11.47 -5.55 2.29
N ARG A 39 -10.42 -6.39 2.23
CA ARG A 39 -10.55 -7.82 1.92
C ARG A 39 -11.33 -8.60 2.99
N LEU A 40 -11.34 -8.11 4.22
CA LEU A 40 -12.12 -8.67 5.33
C LEU A 40 -13.57 -8.14 5.38
N GLY A 41 -13.99 -7.32 4.41
CA GLY A 41 -15.32 -6.71 4.38
C GLY A 41 -15.45 -5.46 5.25
N GLU A 42 -14.34 -4.91 5.75
CA GLU A 42 -14.27 -3.67 6.53
C GLU A 42 -13.68 -2.54 5.67
N PRO A 43 -14.47 -1.85 4.83
CA PRO A 43 -13.93 -0.88 3.88
C PRO A 43 -13.43 0.42 4.55
N PHE A 44 -13.81 0.67 5.81
CA PHE A 44 -13.43 1.87 6.56
C PHE A 44 -12.56 1.48 7.76
N TRP A 45 -11.49 2.23 7.98
CA TRP A 45 -10.62 2.03 9.14
C TRP A 45 -10.33 3.36 9.86
N PRO A 46 -10.32 3.41 11.20
CA PRO A 46 -9.91 4.59 11.93
C PRO A 46 -8.39 4.81 11.80
N ILE A 47 -7.99 6.03 11.45
CA ILE A 47 -6.62 6.51 11.43
C ILE A 47 -6.51 7.66 12.43
N GLU A 48 -5.57 7.59 13.38
CA GLU A 48 -5.39 8.64 14.39
C GLU A 48 -4.99 9.98 13.77
N VAL A 49 -5.46 11.08 14.38
CA VAL A 49 -5.12 12.45 13.95
C VAL A 49 -3.62 12.76 14.02
N THR A 50 -2.86 11.99 14.81
CA THR A 50 -1.39 12.07 14.87
C THR A 50 -0.74 11.77 13.51
N LEU A 51 -1.46 11.10 12.61
CA LEU A 51 -1.03 10.72 11.26
C LEU A 51 -1.57 11.65 10.17
N ASP A 52 -2.21 12.77 10.49
CA ASP A 52 -2.86 13.67 9.52
C ASP A 52 -1.93 14.10 8.38
N LYS A 53 -0.66 14.42 8.67
CA LYS A 53 0.31 14.76 7.61
C LYS A 53 0.50 13.64 6.58
N THR A 54 0.46 12.39 7.06
CA THR A 54 0.59 11.20 6.22
C THR A 54 -0.71 10.95 5.46
N LEU A 55 -1.85 11.10 6.14
CA LEU A 55 -3.17 10.97 5.53
C LEU A 55 -3.42 12.02 4.44
N ASP A 56 -3.07 13.28 4.69
CA ASP A 56 -3.16 14.38 3.72
C ASP A 56 -2.34 14.11 2.46
N ALA A 57 -1.17 13.49 2.60
CA ALA A 57 -0.36 13.10 1.44
C ALA A 57 -1.10 12.05 0.59
N LEU A 58 -1.68 11.03 1.22
CA LEU A 58 -2.48 10.02 0.52
C LEU A 58 -3.77 10.59 -0.10
N LEU A 59 -4.43 11.53 0.57
CA LEU A 59 -5.59 12.25 0.06
C LEU A 59 -5.23 13.06 -1.19
N ARG A 60 -4.10 13.79 -1.17
CA ARG A 60 -3.59 14.54 -2.33
C ARG A 60 -3.24 13.62 -3.50
N LEU A 61 -2.80 12.40 -3.23
CA LEU A 61 -2.53 11.39 -4.26
C LEU A 61 -3.81 10.69 -4.76
N GLY A 62 -4.98 10.96 -4.15
CA GLY A 62 -6.25 10.32 -4.50
C GLY A 62 -6.33 8.85 -4.10
N VAL A 63 -5.40 8.36 -3.27
CA VAL A 63 -5.33 6.95 -2.86
C VAL A 63 -6.42 6.61 -1.87
N VAL A 64 -6.73 7.56 -0.98
CA VAL A 64 -7.71 7.40 0.10
C VAL A 64 -8.73 8.52 0.07
N GLU A 65 -9.85 8.32 0.74
CA GLU A 65 -10.84 9.34 1.07
C GLU A 65 -11.27 9.22 2.53
N VAL A 66 -11.63 10.36 3.13
CA VAL A 66 -12.13 10.40 4.51
C VAL A 66 -13.65 10.35 4.49
N TRP A 67 -14.21 9.34 5.15
CA TRP A 67 -15.64 9.18 5.34
C TRP A 67 -16.17 10.02 6.49
N THR A 68 -15.42 10.10 7.60
CA THR A 68 -15.82 10.87 8.77
C THR A 68 -14.61 11.43 9.49
N TYR A 69 -14.67 12.73 9.81
CA TYR A 69 -13.70 13.40 10.66
C TYR A 69 -14.19 13.39 12.11
N THR A 70 -13.31 13.00 13.04
CA THR A 70 -13.53 13.14 14.49
C THR A 70 -12.32 13.86 15.09
N SER A 71 -12.41 14.26 16.36
CA SER A 71 -11.33 14.94 17.07
C SER A 71 -10.12 14.04 17.37
N GLU A 72 -10.30 12.72 17.39
CA GLU A 72 -9.27 11.75 17.78
C GLU A 72 -8.79 10.88 16.62
N HIS A 73 -9.67 10.62 15.65
CA HIS A 73 -9.36 9.82 14.48
C HIS A 73 -10.21 10.20 13.25
N HIS A 74 -9.80 9.74 12.08
CA HIS A 74 -10.54 9.87 10.83
C HIS A 74 -10.91 8.48 10.33
N ARG A 75 -12.16 8.27 9.93
CA ARG A 75 -12.55 7.03 9.25
C ARG A 75 -12.16 7.17 7.80
N VAL A 76 -11.19 6.37 7.37
CA VAL A 76 -10.56 6.46 6.05
C VAL A 76 -10.86 5.18 5.28
N MET A 77 -11.01 5.30 3.96
CA MET A 77 -11.13 4.18 3.04
C MET A 77 -10.27 4.39 1.79
N LEU A 78 -9.97 3.31 1.07
CA LEU A 78 -9.38 3.41 -0.27
C LEU A 78 -10.40 4.00 -1.25
N THR A 79 -9.94 4.83 -2.18
CA THR A 79 -10.78 5.25 -3.31
C THR A 79 -11.01 4.08 -4.26
N ASP A 80 -12.07 4.13 -5.07
CA ASP A 80 -12.34 3.06 -6.04
C ASP A 80 -11.22 2.88 -7.07
N ALA A 81 -10.54 3.97 -7.44
CA ALA A 81 -9.37 3.91 -8.31
C ALA A 81 -8.20 3.17 -7.65
N ALA A 82 -7.98 3.40 -6.35
CA ALA A 82 -6.96 2.68 -5.59
C ALA A 82 -7.32 1.21 -5.41
N LYS A 83 -8.58 0.88 -5.07
CA LYS A 83 -9.07 -0.50 -4.97
C LYS A 83 -8.83 -1.27 -6.26
N LYS A 84 -9.18 -0.69 -7.41
CA LYS A 84 -8.98 -1.34 -8.72
C LYS A 84 -7.51 -1.70 -8.97
N ARG A 85 -6.57 -0.87 -8.54
CA ARG A 85 -5.13 -1.11 -8.71
C ARG A 85 -4.56 -2.10 -7.70
N LEU A 86 -4.99 -2.00 -6.45
CA LEU A 86 -4.43 -2.78 -5.32
C LEU A 86 -5.09 -4.15 -5.13
N ILE A 87 -6.34 -4.30 -5.55
CA ILE A 87 -7.20 -5.44 -5.21
C ILE A 87 -7.63 -6.20 -6.47
N ASP A 88 -8.13 -5.49 -7.48
CA ASP A 88 -8.70 -6.14 -8.67
C ASP A 88 -7.64 -6.55 -9.70
N GLY A 89 -6.49 -5.85 -9.74
CA GLY A 89 -5.42 -6.08 -10.71
C GLY A 89 -4.25 -6.95 -10.23
N VAL A 90 -4.07 -7.11 -8.92
CA VAL A 90 -2.93 -7.79 -8.30
C VAL A 90 -3.42 -8.57 -7.08
N LYS A 91 -3.02 -9.84 -6.92
CA LYS A 91 -3.17 -10.53 -5.63
C LYS A 91 -2.35 -9.75 -4.61
N TYR A 92 -3.01 -8.90 -3.80
CA TYR A 92 -2.37 -8.26 -2.66
C TYR A 92 -1.62 -9.31 -1.86
N THR A 93 -0.32 -9.08 -1.70
CA THR A 93 0.62 -9.87 -0.90
C THR A 93 0.99 -9.00 0.28
N SER A 94 0.75 -9.48 1.49
CA SER A 94 1.06 -8.70 2.69
C SER A 94 2.58 -8.41 2.78
N PRO A 95 2.99 -7.36 3.52
CA PRO A 95 4.41 -7.05 3.70
C PRO A 95 5.23 -8.26 4.15
N LEU A 96 4.71 -9.04 5.10
CA LEU A 96 5.35 -10.25 5.60
C LEU A 96 5.49 -11.34 4.52
N GLU A 97 4.45 -11.53 3.69
CA GLU A 97 4.53 -12.49 2.59
C GLU A 97 5.52 -12.05 1.51
N ARG A 98 5.68 -10.74 1.28
CA ARG A 98 6.69 -10.19 0.38
C ARG A 98 8.10 -10.41 0.92
N GLU A 99 8.34 -10.05 2.18
CA GLU A 99 9.63 -10.27 2.85
C GLU A 99 9.99 -11.77 2.84
N LEU A 100 9.02 -12.64 3.10
CA LEU A 100 9.22 -14.09 3.05
C LEU A 100 9.54 -14.57 1.62
N ALA A 101 8.90 -14.01 0.60
CA ALA A 101 9.17 -14.36 -0.79
C ALA A 101 10.59 -13.92 -1.22
N GLU A 102 11.02 -12.73 -0.81
CA GLU A 102 12.36 -12.21 -1.07
C GLU A 102 13.43 -13.05 -0.35
N ALA A 103 13.26 -13.31 0.94
CA ALA A 103 14.18 -14.18 1.69
C ALA A 103 14.29 -15.58 1.08
N ARG A 104 13.19 -16.15 0.57
CA ARG A 104 13.20 -17.44 -0.14
C ARG A 104 13.98 -17.35 -1.46
N ALA A 105 13.86 -16.25 -2.20
CA ALA A 105 14.61 -16.03 -3.44
C ALA A 105 16.11 -15.93 -3.19
N ASP A 106 16.52 -15.22 -2.14
CA ASP A 106 17.93 -15.08 -1.73
C ASP A 106 18.54 -16.42 -1.33
N VAL A 107 17.81 -17.22 -0.53
CA VAL A 107 18.26 -18.57 -0.16
C VAL A 107 18.41 -19.46 -1.40
N ALA A 108 17.50 -19.36 -2.38
CA ALA A 108 17.60 -20.11 -3.62
C ALA A 108 18.78 -19.66 -4.49
N ALA A 109 19.08 -18.36 -4.52
CA ALA A 109 20.27 -17.83 -5.19
C ALA A 109 21.56 -18.34 -4.52
N LEU A 110 21.65 -18.28 -3.20
CA LEU A 110 22.81 -18.76 -2.44
C LEU A 110 23.06 -20.26 -2.65
N LYS A 111 22.00 -21.08 -2.62
CA LYS A 111 22.09 -22.53 -2.90
C LYS A 111 22.63 -22.81 -4.30
N ARG A 112 22.23 -22.02 -5.31
CA ARG A 112 22.74 -22.15 -6.69
C ARG A 112 24.23 -21.81 -6.76
N SER A 113 24.66 -20.71 -6.13
CA SER A 113 26.07 -20.31 -6.10
C SER A 113 26.97 -21.34 -5.40
N LEU A 114 26.53 -21.88 -4.27
CA LEU A 114 27.26 -22.94 -3.55
C LEU A 114 27.39 -24.23 -4.37
N LYS A 115 26.35 -24.59 -5.13
CA LYS A 115 26.40 -25.76 -6.02
C LYS A 115 27.43 -25.57 -7.14
N LEU A 116 27.51 -24.37 -7.71
CA LEU A 116 28.51 -24.04 -8.75
C LEU A 116 29.94 -24.12 -8.21
N LEU A 117 30.20 -23.54 -7.03
CA LEU A 117 31.51 -23.58 -6.37
C LEU A 117 31.97 -25.01 -6.04
N ARG A 118 31.05 -25.88 -5.59
CA ARG A 118 31.38 -27.30 -5.33
C ARG A 118 31.73 -28.09 -6.60
N HIS A 119 31.18 -27.72 -7.75
CA HIS A 119 31.49 -28.37 -9.02
C HIS A 119 32.83 -27.92 -9.61
N THR A 120 33.30 -26.71 -9.28
CA THR A 120 34.64 -26.26 -9.70
C THR A 120 35.77 -26.92 -8.91
N ASP A 121 35.55 -27.31 -7.66
CA ASP A 121 36.57 -27.99 -6.83
C ASP A 121 36.77 -29.49 -7.15
N THR A 122 35.88 -30.10 -7.93
CA THR A 122 35.96 -31.54 -8.29
C THR A 122 36.55 -31.80 -9.68
N ALA A 123 36.95 -30.74 -10.39
CA ALA A 123 37.46 -30.81 -11.76
C ALA A 123 38.97 -30.50 -11.89
N GLY A 124 39.71 -30.41 -10.78
CA GLY A 124 41.18 -30.28 -10.72
C GLY A 124 41.80 -31.48 -10.01
#